data_AF-A0A7W0YVU9-F1
#
_entry.id   AF-A0A7W0YVU9-F1
#
_cell.length_a   1.000
_cell.length_b   1.000
_cell.length_c   1.000
_cell.angle_alpha   90.00
_cell.angle_beta   90.00
_cell.angle_gamma   90.00
#
_symmetry.space_group_name_H-M   'P 1'
#
loop_
_entity.id
_entity.type
_entity.pdbx_description
1 polymer ?
#
loop_
_entity_poly.entity_id
_entity_poly.type
_entity_poly.pdbx_seq_one_letter_code
_entity_poly.pdbx_strand_id
1 'polypeptide(L)' 'MEQRISLITLGVSDLRRAMDFYAGLGWEGSSPDGDVAFFQAGGMVLGLWNRAKLAEDSG' A
#
# COMPACT_ATOMS: atom_id res chain seq x y z
N MET A 1 23.36 2.32 -12.68
CA MET A 1 22.13 1.80 -12.02
C MET A 1 21.89 2.68 -10.81
N GLU A 2 20.76 3.39 -10.76
CA GLU A 2 20.43 4.25 -9.61
C GLU A 2 19.71 3.41 -8.56
N GLN A 3 20.35 3.17 -7.43
CA GLN A 3 19.76 2.42 -6.32
C GLN A 3 18.84 3.35 -5.53
N ARG A 4 17.52 3.14 -5.64
CA ARG A 4 16.49 3.93 -4.95
C ARG A 4 15.31 3.08 -4.56
N ILE A 5 14.63 3.47 -3.47
CA ILE A 5 13.37 2.85 -3.07
C ILE A 5 12.27 3.39 -3.97
N SER A 6 11.64 2.51 -4.75
CA SER A 6 10.52 2.84 -5.64
C SER A 6 9.17 2.39 -5.10
N LEU A 7 9.15 1.48 -4.12
CA LEU A 7 7.95 0.91 -3.51
C LEU A 7 8.19 0.67 -2.01
N ILE A 8 7.20 1.04 -1.21
CA ILE A 8 7.10 0.64 0.19
C ILE A 8 5.73 -0.04 0.37
N THR A 9 5.71 -1.22 0.97
CA THR A 9 4.47 -1.89 1.36
C THR A 9 4.30 -1.83 2.88
N LEU A 10 3.18 -1.28 3.34
CA LEU A 10 2.81 -1.24 4.75
C LEU A 10 1.80 -2.33 5.07
N GLY A 11 2.13 -3.13 6.08
CA GLY A 11 1.21 -4.11 6.66
C GLY A 11 0.15 -3.41 7.52
N VAL A 12 -1.10 -3.45 7.10
CA VAL A 12 -2.24 -2.83 7.79
C VAL A 12 -3.17 -3.88 8.38
N SER A 13 -3.83 -3.56 9.50
CA SER A 13 -4.78 -4.48 10.13
C SER A 13 -6.14 -4.54 9.41
N ASP A 14 -6.52 -3.46 8.73
CA ASP A 14 -7.75 -3.33 7.95
C ASP A 14 -7.45 -2.52 6.69
N LEU A 15 -7.56 -3.15 5.53
CA LEU A 15 -7.25 -2.53 4.25
C LEU A 15 -8.23 -1.40 3.90
N ARG A 16 -9.52 -1.61 4.14
CA ARG A 16 -10.55 -0.64 3.76
C ARG A 16 -10.41 0.62 4.57
N ARG A 17 -10.25 0.49 5.88
CA ARG A 17 -10.00 1.64 6.78
C ARG A 17 -8.75 2.42 6.38
N ALA A 18 -7.68 1.71 6.00
CA ALA A 18 -6.45 2.37 5.57
C ALA A 18 -6.65 3.11 4.23
N MET A 19 -7.36 2.51 3.27
CA MET A 19 -7.72 3.19 2.02
C MET A 19 -8.56 4.44 2.25
N ASP A 20 -9.57 4.37 3.12
CA ASP A 20 -10.43 5.51 3.43
C ASP A 20 -9.64 6.65 4.12
N PHE A 21 -8.64 6.31 4.93
CA PHE A 21 -7.73 7.30 5.53
C PHE A 21 -6.95 8.07 4.46
N TYR A 22 -6.29 7.37 3.52
CA TYR A 22 -5.53 8.04 2.45
C TYR A 22 -6.44 8.78 1.47
N ALA A 23 -7.62 8.24 1.16
CA ALA A 23 -8.62 8.95 0.36
C ALA A 23 -9.07 10.26 1.04
N GLY A 24 -9.22 10.26 2.37
CA GLY A 24 -9.50 11.47 3.16
C GLY A 24 -8.38 12.52 3.13
N LEU A 25 -7.14 12.12 2.79
CA LEU A 25 -6.03 13.04 2.53
C LEU A 25 -5.99 13.54 1.08
N GLY A 26 -6.97 13.16 0.25
CA GLY A 26 -7.03 13.48 -1.17
C GLY A 26 -6.13 12.59 -2.04
N TRP A 27 -5.68 11.43 -1.52
CA TRP A 27 -4.88 10.49 -2.30
C TRP A 27 -5.78 9.58 -3.12
N GLU A 28 -5.36 9.31 -4.36
CA GLU A 28 -6.05 8.38 -5.24
C GLU A 28 -5.28 7.06 -5.29
N GLY A 29 -5.97 5.97 -5.00
CA GLY A 29 -5.41 4.62 -5.02
C GLY A 29 -6.43 3.60 -5.48
N SER A 30 -5.94 2.45 -5.90
CA SER A 30 -6.77 1.36 -6.40
C SER A 30 -6.44 0.04 -5.72
N SER A 31 -7.44 -0.83 -5.61
CA SER A 31 -7.29 -2.20 -5.13
C SER A 31 -8.05 -3.13 -6.09
N PRO A 32 -7.44 -3.52 -7.23
CA PRO A 32 -8.12 -4.27 -8.29
C PRO A 32 -8.74 -5.58 -7.79
N ASP A 33 -7.98 -6.32 -6.98
CA ASP A 33 -8.38 -7.64 -6.46
C ASP A 33 -8.91 -7.57 -5.02
N GLY A 34 -9.01 -6.37 -4.44
CA GLY A 34 -9.46 -6.15 -3.06
C GLY A 34 -8.47 -6.61 -1.96
N ASP A 35 -7.36 -7.24 -2.34
CA ASP A 35 -6.40 -7.83 -1.41
C ASP A 35 -5.25 -6.90 -1.02
N VAL A 36 -4.85 -6.03 -1.94
CA VAL A 36 -3.78 -5.02 -1.78
C VAL A 36 -4.22 -3.73 -2.43
N ALA A 37 -3.87 -2.59 -1.85
CA ALA A 37 -4.13 -1.28 -2.44
C ALA A 37 -2.83 -0.55 -2.78
N PHE A 38 -2.80 0.18 -3.89
CA PHE A 38 -1.66 0.96 -4.32
C PHE A 38 -2.02 2.42 -4.49
N PHE A 39 -1.14 3.30 -4.01
CA PHE A 39 -1.24 4.74 -4.13
C PHE A 39 0.02 5.29 -4.80
N GLN A 40 -0.16 6.19 -5.78
CA GLN A 40 0.96 6.96 -6.29
C GLN A 40 1.33 8.06 -5.28
N ALA A 41 2.56 8.03 -4.79
CA ALA A 41 3.06 8.97 -3.79
C ALA A 41 4.31 9.69 -4.34
N GLY A 42 4.09 10.64 -5.25
CA GLY A 42 5.18 11.33 -5.94
C GLY A 42 5.99 10.37 -6.82
N GLY A 43 7.29 10.25 -6.57
CA GLY A 43 8.20 9.37 -7.34
C GLY A 43 8.26 7.92 -6.86
N MET A 44 7.37 7.50 -5.96
CA MET A 44 7.29 6.16 -5.38
C MET A 44 5.85 5.67 -5.31
N VAL A 45 5.69 4.37 -5.07
CA VAL A 45 4.40 3.73 -4.81
C VAL A 45 4.31 3.37 -3.34
N LEU A 46 3.15 3.63 -2.74
CA LEU A 46 2.78 3.12 -1.43
C LEU A 46 1.79 1.96 -1.60
N GLY A 47 2.20 0.76 -1.20
CA GLY A 47 1.34 -0.42 -1.12
C GLY A 47 0.76 -0.58 0.29
N LEU A 48 -0.52 -0.93 0.39
CA LEU A 48 -1.17 -1.33 1.64
C LEU A 48 -1.62 -2.77 1.51
N TRP A 49 -1.20 -3.63 2.42
CA TRP A 49 -1.55 -5.06 2.40
C TRP A 49 -1.92 -5.54 3.80
N ASN A 50 -2.77 -6.56 3.89
CA ASN A 50 -3.09 -7.17 5.18
C ASN A 50 -1.80 -7.61 5.89
N ARG A 51 -1.62 -7.17 7.14
CA ARG A 51 -0.40 -7.41 7.91
C ARG A 51 -0.05 -8.90 8.06
N ALA A 52 -1.05 -9.78 8.20
CA ALA A 52 -0.80 -11.21 8.32
C ALA A 52 -0.28 -11.80 7.00
N LYS A 53 -0.91 -11.44 5.88
CA LYS A 53 -0.46 -11.85 4.53
C LYS A 53 0.95 -11.33 4.21
N LEU A 54 1.22 -10.06 4.51
CA LEU A 54 2.56 -9.48 4.32
C LEU A 54 3.62 -10.19 5.17
N ALA A 55 3.30 -10.54 6.43
CA ALA A 55 4.23 -11.24 7.31
C ALA A 55 4.52 -12.67 6.82
N GLU A 56 3.52 -13.36 6.26
CA GLU A 56 3.69 -14.68 5.64
C GLU A 56 4.59 -14.61 4.39
N ASP A 57 4.43 -13.58 3.55
CA ASP A 57 5.22 -13.38 2.32
C ASP A 57 6.65 -12.92 2.58
N SER A 58 6.88 -12.16 3.66
CA SER A 58 8.19 -11.57 3.98
C SER A 58 9.11 -12.45 4.86
N GLY A 59 8.66 -13.65 5.22
CA GLY A 59 9.31 -14.57 6.17
C GLY A 59 10.32 -15.52 5.55
#